data_AF-A0A5C5B962-F1
#
_entry.id   AF-A0A5C5B962-F1
#
_cell.length_a   1.000
_cell.length_b   1.000
_cell.length_c   1.000
_cell.angle_alpha   90.00
_cell.angle_beta   90.00
_cell.angle_gamma   90.00
#
_symmetry.space_group_name_H-M   'P 1'
#
loop_
_entity.id
_entity.type
_entity.pdbx_description
1 polymer ?
#
loop_
_entity_poly.entity_id
_entity_poly.type
_entity_poly.pdbx_seq_one_letter_code
_entity_poly.pdbx_strand_id
1 'polypeptide(L)'
;MNRRLTIPALACALLLVAACSNGAPDVDLRWDGQCDAVAIEGVDLDVDLERATVQSVTVRGDRNDVDAADLATLVIEGQENDVHAQSIGSAEVRGDRNEVDVDGRLGAVVVQGNDNEIEARELGTTDDSGDRNVIRTD
;
A
#
# COMPACT_ATOMS: atom_id res chain seq x y z
N MET A 1 14.44 18.46 -1.35
CA MET A 1 15.73 17.75 -1.16
C MET A 1 15.33 16.37 -0.64
N ASN A 2 15.05 15.44 -1.55
CA ASN A 2 14.47 14.15 -1.20
C ASN A 2 15.59 13.27 -0.63
N ARG A 3 15.34 12.66 0.53
CA ARG A 3 16.33 11.79 1.19
C ARG A 3 16.05 10.35 0.79
N ARG A 4 16.64 9.91 -0.32
CA ARG A 4 16.60 8.50 -0.72
C ARG A 4 17.34 7.62 0.28
N LEU A 5 16.61 6.74 0.95
CA LEU A 5 17.18 5.68 1.77
C LEU A 5 17.12 4.37 0.99
N THR A 6 18.28 3.81 0.65
CA THR A 6 18.39 2.47 0.06
C THR A 6 18.89 1.52 1.14
N ILE A 7 18.09 0.51 1.47
CA ILE A 7 18.48 -0.48 2.46
C ILE A 7 18.90 -1.77 1.71
N PRO A 8 20.09 -2.33 2.01
CA PRO A 8 20.61 -3.47 1.27
C PRO A 8 19.77 -4.73 1.47
N ALA A 9 19.77 -5.59 0.45
CA ALA A 9 19.08 -6.88 0.42
C ALA A 9 19.60 -7.87 1.48
N LEU A 10 19.11 -7.73 2.71
CA LEU A 10 19.08 -8.80 3.70
C LEU A 10 17.63 -9.25 3.86
N ALA A 11 17.42 -10.55 4.05
CA ALA A 11 16.13 -11.07 4.43
C ALA A 11 15.64 -10.35 5.70
N CYS A 12 14.54 -9.63 5.58
CA CYS A 12 13.98 -8.84 6.65
C CYS A 12 12.64 -9.46 7.09
N ALA A 13 12.48 -9.76 8.38
CA ALA A 13 11.21 -10.26 8.90
C ALA A 13 10.16 -9.14 9.03
N LEU A 14 10.61 -7.94 9.39
CA LEU A 14 9.77 -6.76 9.50
C LEU A 14 10.61 -5.52 9.20
N LEU A 15 10.22 -4.78 8.16
CA LEU A 15 10.74 -3.45 7.90
C LEU A 15 9.73 -2.43 8.40
N LEU A 16 10.15 -1.58 9.34
CA LEU A 16 9.38 -0.41 9.74
C LEU A 16 9.92 0.82 9.03
N VAL A 17 9.09 1.39 8.19
CA VAL A 17 9.25 2.72 7.62
C VAL A 17 8.46 3.68 8.51
N ALA A 18 9.15 4.65 9.13
CA ALA A 18 8.47 5.65 9.93
C ALA A 18 9.06 7.05 9.71
N ALA A 19 8.20 8.04 9.50
CA ALA A 19 8.60 9.45 9.51
C ALA A 19 7.69 10.28 10.43
N CYS A 20 8.30 11.00 11.37
CA CYS A 20 7.57 11.92 12.24
C CYS A 20 7.38 13.27 11.55
N SER A 21 6.12 13.68 11.35
CA SER A 21 5.72 14.92 10.67
C SER A 21 6.16 16.17 11.44
N ASN A 22 7.34 16.71 11.13
CA ASN A 22 7.72 18.09 11.44
C ASN A 22 7.89 18.90 10.14
N GLY A 23 7.01 18.70 9.17
CA GLY A 23 7.06 19.38 7.87
C GLY A 23 8.31 19.05 7.03
N ALA A 24 8.79 17.81 7.10
CA ALA A 24 9.99 17.33 6.41
C ALA A 24 9.60 16.53 5.14
N PRO A 25 10.50 16.48 4.14
CA PRO A 25 10.20 16.38 2.71
C PRO A 25 9.76 14.98 2.29
N ASP A 26 9.07 14.88 1.15
CA ASP A 26 8.93 13.68 0.30
C ASP A 26 10.08 12.68 0.56
N VAL A 27 9.77 11.64 1.33
CA VAL A 27 10.75 10.63 1.73
C VAL A 27 10.65 9.47 0.76
N ASP A 28 11.38 9.56 -0.36
CA ASP A 28 11.56 8.45 -1.28
C ASP A 28 12.27 7.26 -0.58
N LEU A 29 11.59 6.15 -0.39
CA LEU A 29 12.17 4.90 0.13
C LEU A 29 12.17 3.84 -0.94
N ARG A 30 13.30 3.15 -1.10
CA ARG A 30 13.42 2.06 -2.06
C ARG A 30 14.05 0.83 -1.43
N TRP A 31 13.38 -0.31 -1.59
CA TRP A 31 13.86 -1.60 -1.13
C TRP A 31 13.99 -2.60 -2.29
N ASP A 32 15.15 -3.25 -2.40
CA ASP A 32 15.45 -4.21 -3.48
C ASP A 32 15.65 -5.66 -2.94
N GLY A 33 15.23 -5.95 -1.70
CA GLY A 33 15.43 -7.24 -1.02
C GLY A 33 14.15 -8.05 -0.75
N GLN A 34 14.28 -9.14 0.01
CA GLN A 34 13.14 -9.94 0.48
C GLN A 34 12.69 -9.49 1.87
N CYS A 35 11.40 -9.24 2.03
CA CYS A 35 10.80 -8.93 3.31
C CYS A 35 9.45 -9.64 3.48
N ASP A 36 9.21 -10.24 4.65
CA ASP A 36 7.92 -10.88 4.90
C ASP A 36 6.83 -9.80 5.14
N ALA A 37 7.18 -8.74 5.86
CA ALA A 37 6.24 -7.68 6.21
C ALA A 37 6.89 -6.30 6.19
N VAL A 38 6.23 -5.34 5.55
CA VAL A 38 6.58 -3.92 5.58
C VAL A 38 5.46 -3.16 6.28
N ALA A 39 5.81 -2.43 7.33
CA ALA A 39 4.91 -1.48 7.98
C ALA A 39 5.35 -0.06 7.62
N ILE A 40 4.44 0.72 7.06
CA ILE A 40 4.63 2.12 6.68
C ILE A 40 3.82 2.95 7.67
N GLU A 41 4.49 3.75 8.50
CA GLU A 41 3.87 4.54 9.56
C GLU A 41 4.22 6.02 9.39
N GLY A 42 3.26 6.84 8.96
CA GLY A 42 3.54 8.25 8.72
C GLY A 42 2.55 8.92 7.78
N VAL A 43 2.97 10.08 7.29
CA VAL A 43 2.18 10.93 6.41
C VAL A 43 3.09 11.48 5.32
N ASP A 44 2.61 11.58 4.08
CA ASP A 44 3.38 12.09 2.93
C ASP A 44 4.66 11.26 2.64
N LEU A 45 4.53 9.94 2.57
CA LEU A 45 5.64 9.02 2.25
C LEU A 45 5.49 8.44 0.85
N ASP A 46 6.60 8.38 0.10
CA ASP A 46 6.69 7.73 -1.20
C ASP A 46 7.55 6.45 -1.06
N VAL A 47 6.92 5.28 -1.20
CA VAL A 47 7.57 3.99 -0.92
C VAL A 47 7.57 3.07 -2.15
N ASP A 48 8.75 2.89 -2.76
CA ASP A 48 9.00 2.00 -3.89
C ASP A 48 9.47 0.62 -3.41
N LEU A 49 8.60 -0.38 -3.58
CA LEU A 49 8.80 -1.80 -3.30
C LEU A 49 8.71 -2.64 -4.59
N GLU A 50 8.68 -2.07 -5.79
CA GLU A 50 8.51 -2.80 -7.06
C GLU A 50 9.61 -3.85 -7.30
N ARG A 51 10.77 -3.64 -6.69
CA ARG A 51 11.95 -4.52 -6.83
C ARG A 51 12.20 -5.33 -5.58
N ALA A 52 11.37 -5.16 -4.57
CA ALA A 52 11.33 -5.99 -3.39
C ALA A 52 10.49 -7.24 -3.66
N THR A 53 10.75 -8.29 -2.91
CA THR A 53 9.77 -9.36 -2.72
C THR A 53 9.16 -9.17 -1.35
N VAL A 54 7.94 -8.65 -1.30
CA VAL A 54 7.21 -8.37 -0.05
C VAL A 54 5.97 -9.24 0.03
N GLN A 55 5.78 -9.99 1.12
CA GLN A 55 4.54 -10.77 1.27
C GLN A 55 3.38 -9.90 1.76
N SER A 56 3.63 -9.02 2.73
CA SER A 56 2.60 -8.19 3.33
C SER A 56 3.02 -6.73 3.48
N VAL A 57 2.11 -5.82 3.16
CA VAL A 57 2.28 -4.38 3.41
C VAL A 57 1.15 -3.92 4.32
N THR A 58 1.51 -3.13 5.34
CA THR A 58 0.55 -2.41 6.17
C THR A 58 0.88 -0.93 6.17
N VAL A 59 -0.05 -0.11 5.70
CA VAL A 59 0.05 1.36 5.71
C VAL A 59 -0.75 1.89 6.89
N ARG A 60 -0.11 2.62 7.79
CA ARG A 60 -0.72 3.30 8.95
C ARG A 60 -0.44 4.79 8.87
N GLY A 61 -1.47 5.55 8.52
CA GLY A 61 -1.38 6.99 8.33
C GLY A 61 -1.88 7.41 6.95
N ASP A 62 -1.52 8.62 6.53
CA ASP A 62 -2.30 9.34 5.54
C ASP A 62 -1.46 9.85 4.38
N ARG A 63 -2.03 9.96 3.17
CA ARG A 63 -1.34 10.58 2.03
C ARG A 63 -0.01 9.91 1.72
N ASN A 64 0.06 8.59 1.83
CA ASN A 64 1.23 7.81 1.42
C ASN A 64 1.01 7.23 0.04
N ASP A 65 2.04 7.23 -0.78
CA ASP A 65 2.12 6.61 -2.10
C ASP A 65 3.00 5.34 -2.00
N VAL A 66 2.50 4.20 -2.46
CA VAL A 66 3.17 2.91 -2.35
C VAL A 66 3.11 2.15 -3.66
N ASP A 67 4.28 1.96 -4.28
CA ASP A 67 4.44 1.09 -5.45
C ASP A 67 4.94 -0.29 -5.01
N ALA A 68 4.30 -1.36 -5.45
CA ALA A 68 4.70 -2.73 -5.14
C ALA A 68 4.61 -3.67 -6.36
N ALA A 69 5.36 -4.77 -6.31
CA ALA A 69 5.18 -5.86 -7.27
C ALA A 69 3.98 -6.74 -6.87
N ASP A 70 4.23 -7.99 -6.51
CA ASP A 70 3.20 -8.92 -6.03
C ASP A 70 3.11 -8.86 -4.50
N LEU A 71 1.89 -8.74 -3.97
CA LEU A 71 1.59 -8.79 -2.55
C LEU A 71 0.65 -9.95 -2.23
N ALA A 72 0.90 -10.68 -1.14
CA ALA A 72 -0.10 -11.61 -0.61
C ALA A 72 -1.20 -10.85 0.13
N THR A 73 -0.82 -9.85 0.93
CA THR A 73 -1.75 -9.06 1.73
C THR A 73 -1.38 -7.57 1.73
N LEU A 74 -2.39 -6.73 1.50
CA LEU A 74 -2.34 -5.28 1.73
C LEU A 74 -3.34 -4.91 2.83
N VAL A 75 -2.90 -4.11 3.79
CA VAL A 75 -3.78 -3.48 4.79
C VAL A 75 -3.52 -1.98 4.80
N ILE A 76 -4.58 -1.19 4.69
CA ILE A 76 -4.53 0.27 4.81
C ILE A 76 -5.33 0.68 6.06
N GLU A 77 -4.68 1.36 6.99
CA GLU A 77 -5.22 1.92 8.24
C GLU A 77 -4.96 3.44 8.25
N GLY A 78 -5.71 4.17 7.43
CA GLY A 78 -5.61 5.63 7.28
C GLY A 78 -6.33 6.13 6.04
N GLN A 79 -6.13 7.40 5.67
CA GLN A 79 -6.87 8.06 4.60
C GLN A 79 -6.00 8.63 3.49
N GLU A 80 -6.58 8.80 2.30
CA GLU A 80 -5.91 9.44 1.16
C GLU A 80 -4.61 8.73 0.75
N ASN A 81 -4.48 7.42 0.98
CA ASN A 81 -3.32 6.67 0.53
C ASN A 81 -3.56 6.12 -0.88
N ASP A 82 -2.51 6.12 -1.68
CA ASP A 82 -2.49 5.61 -3.04
C ASP A 82 -1.55 4.39 -3.09
N VAL A 83 -2.05 3.26 -3.61
CA VAL A 83 -1.26 2.02 -3.71
C VAL A 83 -1.37 1.43 -5.11
N HIS A 84 -0.23 1.31 -5.80
CA HIS A 84 -0.11 0.58 -7.06
C HIS A 84 0.53 -0.78 -6.82
N ALA A 85 -0.06 -1.86 -7.34
CA ALA A 85 0.57 -3.18 -7.34
C ALA A 85 0.40 -3.96 -8.65
N GLN A 86 1.29 -4.91 -8.93
CA GLN A 86 1.11 -5.86 -10.04
C GLN A 86 0.00 -6.88 -9.74
N SER A 87 0.00 -7.45 -8.53
CA SER A 87 -1.07 -8.33 -8.07
C SER A 87 -1.19 -8.31 -6.55
N ILE A 88 -2.40 -8.53 -6.05
CA ILE A 88 -2.68 -8.57 -4.61
C ILE A 88 -3.58 -9.76 -4.28
N GLY A 89 -3.16 -10.62 -3.37
CA GLY A 89 -3.96 -11.76 -2.90
C GLY A 89 -5.21 -11.33 -2.12
N SER A 90 -5.05 -10.38 -1.20
CA SER A 90 -6.15 -9.75 -0.45
C SER A 90 -5.81 -8.33 -0.03
N ALA A 91 -6.75 -7.40 -0.17
CA ALA A 91 -6.66 -6.03 0.33
C ALA A 91 -7.75 -5.76 1.38
N GLU A 92 -7.36 -5.12 2.47
CA GLU A 92 -8.29 -4.58 3.46
C GLU A 92 -8.04 -3.08 3.67
N VAL A 93 -9.07 -2.27 3.42
CA VAL A 93 -9.01 -0.82 3.51
C VAL A 93 -9.87 -0.36 4.68
N ARG A 94 -9.22 0.19 5.72
CA ARG A 94 -9.84 0.75 6.93
C ARG A 94 -9.58 2.26 6.99
N GLY A 95 -10.30 2.99 6.17
CA GLY A 95 -10.27 4.45 6.12
C GLY A 95 -10.95 4.99 4.88
N ASP A 96 -10.86 6.30 4.68
CA ASP A 96 -11.60 7.01 3.64
C ASP A 96 -10.68 7.49 2.51
N ARG A 97 -11.22 7.55 1.29
CA ARG A 97 -10.55 8.17 0.13
C ARG A 97 -9.19 7.57 -0.23
N ASN A 98 -9.00 6.27 -0.01
CA ASN A 98 -7.81 5.57 -0.49
C ASN A 98 -8.02 5.08 -1.92
N GLU A 99 -6.95 5.05 -2.70
CA GLU A 99 -6.90 4.50 -4.06
C GLU A 99 -6.04 3.24 -4.07
N VAL A 100 -6.55 2.16 -4.68
CA VAL A 100 -5.81 0.92 -4.89
C VAL A 100 -5.95 0.52 -6.35
N ASP A 101 -4.86 0.63 -7.10
CA ASP A 101 -4.76 0.21 -8.51
C ASP A 101 -3.92 -1.07 -8.62
N VAL A 102 -4.48 -2.08 -9.29
CA VAL A 102 -3.84 -3.38 -9.48
C VAL A 102 -3.87 -3.78 -10.95
N ASP A 103 -2.69 -3.77 -11.59
CA ASP A 103 -2.55 -4.09 -13.03
C ASP A 103 -3.08 -5.49 -13.40
N GLY A 104 -3.00 -6.42 -12.45
CA GLY A 104 -3.39 -7.81 -12.60
C GLY A 104 -4.59 -8.19 -11.74
N ARG A 105 -4.41 -9.21 -10.90
CA ARG A 105 -5.48 -9.76 -10.08
C ARG A 105 -5.44 -9.19 -8.67
N LEU A 106 -6.61 -8.74 -8.20
CA LEU A 106 -6.90 -8.45 -6.81
C LEU A 106 -7.91 -9.49 -6.27
N GLY A 107 -7.45 -10.35 -5.36
CA GLY A 107 -8.19 -11.54 -4.92
C GLY A 107 -9.39 -11.25 -4.03
N ALA A 108 -9.17 -10.95 -2.75
CA ALA A 108 -10.25 -10.57 -1.83
C ALA A 108 -10.13 -9.09 -1.47
N VAL A 109 -11.26 -8.38 -1.41
CA VAL A 109 -11.32 -6.96 -1.07
C VAL A 109 -12.30 -6.77 0.07
N VAL A 110 -11.84 -6.12 1.14
CA VAL A 110 -12.69 -5.68 2.25
C VAL A 110 -12.54 -4.18 2.41
N VAL A 111 -13.64 -3.44 2.35
CA VAL A 111 -13.65 -1.98 2.53
C VAL A 111 -14.51 -1.60 3.73
N GLN A 112 -13.86 -0.91 4.68
CA GLN A 112 -14.42 -0.43 5.95
C GLN A 112 -14.19 1.08 6.07
N GLY A 113 -14.67 1.83 5.08
CA GLY A 113 -14.62 3.28 5.01
C GLY A 113 -15.26 3.79 3.73
N ASN A 114 -15.17 5.08 3.47
CA ASN A 114 -15.98 5.76 2.47
C ASN A 114 -15.14 6.35 1.34
N ASP A 115 -15.77 6.54 0.19
CA ASP A 115 -15.17 7.25 -0.96
C ASP A 115 -13.83 6.64 -1.43
N ASN A 116 -13.58 5.35 -1.19
CA ASN A 116 -12.39 4.65 -1.67
C ASN A 116 -12.56 4.24 -3.14
N GLU A 117 -11.48 4.25 -3.91
CA GLU A 117 -11.44 3.76 -5.28
C GLU A 117 -10.53 2.53 -5.36
N ILE A 118 -11.07 1.43 -5.91
CA ILE A 118 -10.33 0.18 -6.08
C ILE A 118 -10.54 -0.30 -7.51
N GLU A 119 -9.44 -0.40 -8.24
CA GLU A 119 -9.38 -0.83 -9.62
C GLU A 119 -8.46 -2.05 -9.76
N ALA A 120 -8.91 -3.06 -10.50
CA ALA A 120 -8.05 -4.18 -10.85
C ALA A 120 -8.49 -4.85 -12.14
N ARG A 121 -7.57 -5.42 -12.92
CA ARG A 121 -7.94 -6.18 -14.12
C ARG A 121 -8.84 -7.38 -13.82
N GLU A 122 -8.59 -8.06 -12.71
CA GLU A 122 -9.45 -9.15 -12.20
C GLU A 122 -9.73 -8.97 -10.72
N LEU A 123 -11.01 -8.85 -10.35
CA LEU A 123 -11.48 -8.82 -8.96
C LEU A 123 -12.03 -10.18 -8.54
N GLY A 124 -11.68 -10.62 -7.33
CA GLY A 124 -12.37 -11.74 -6.70
C GLY A 124 -13.51 -11.29 -5.78
N THR A 125 -13.53 -11.76 -4.53
CA THR A 125 -14.63 -11.49 -3.61
C THR A 125 -14.53 -10.11 -3.00
N THR A 126 -15.61 -9.33 -3.03
CA THR A 126 -15.68 -7.98 -2.46
C THR A 126 -16.69 -7.94 -1.33
N ASP A 127 -16.28 -7.38 -0.20
CA ASP A 127 -17.14 -7.00 0.93
C ASP A 127 -16.95 -5.49 1.19
N ASP A 128 -17.97 -4.71 0.86
CA ASP A 128 -17.98 -3.27 1.05
C ASP A 128 -19.04 -2.90 2.09
N SER A 129 -18.57 -2.34 3.19
CA SER A 129 -19.41 -1.94 4.33
C SER A 129 -19.50 -0.42 4.51
N GLY A 130 -18.91 0.36 3.60
CA GLY A 130 -18.94 1.82 3.64
C GLY A 130 -19.83 2.44 2.58
N ASP A 131 -19.73 3.77 2.45
CA ASP A 131 -20.52 4.55 1.50
C ASP A 131 -19.66 5.13 0.38
N ARG A 132 -20.23 5.16 -0.84
CA ARG A 132 -19.65 5.82 -2.04
C ARG A 132 -18.29 5.26 -2.48
N ASN A 133 -17.96 4.03 -2.12
CA ASN A 133 -16.80 3.35 -2.68
C ASN A 133 -17.05 3.00 -4.15
N VAL A 134 -15.99 3.06 -4.95
CA VAL A 134 -15.99 2.65 -6.36
C VAL A 134 -15.06 1.45 -6.47
N ILE A 135 -15.61 0.29 -6.77
CA ILE A 135 -14.85 -0.95 -6.93
C ILE A 135 -15.15 -1.50 -8.32
N ARG A 136 -14.15 -1.51 -9.20
CA ARG A 136 -14.34 -1.79 -10.63
C ARG A 136 -13.18 -2.56 -11.24
N THR A 137 -13.43 -3.14 -12.41
CA THR A 137 -12.40 -3.74 -13.25
C THR A 137 -12.03 -2.84 -14.42
N ASP A 138 -10.76 -2.82 -14.80
CA ASP A 138 -10.24 -2.19 -16.04
C ASP A 138 -10.44 -3.10 -17.28
#